data_AF-A0A1H6BEW4-F1
#
_entry.id   AF-A0A1H6BEW4-F1
#
_cell.length_a   1.000
_cell.length_b   1.000
_cell.length_c   1.000
_cell.angle_alpha   90.00
_cell.angle_beta   90.00
_cell.angle_gamma   90.00
#
_symmetry.space_group_name_H-M   'P 1'
#
loop_
_entity.id
_entity.type
_entity.pdbx_description
1 polymer ?
#
loop_
_entity_poly.entity_id
_entity_poly.type
_entity_poly.pdbx_seq_one_letter_code
_entity_poly.pdbx_strand_id
1 'polypeptide(L)'
;MPPAPGDVMHPGGVAPVADAPSPDAPAPVLRRFAAWALDGAVVFGLFLLIGGFSYARIADHLRAESTQMAALGPWDIVSSHGDVTGLARGAATDAWNGTVSIVVQGFVLLVLAQLVYQFTALAWRGRTLGKAVAGLQVRPLPERAAGAVRLRKGQALRRATVTTLSESGLYAVACVLLLLGEFLLAFACWLLAVLVFAANALPTVAGRKRRALSDRMGGTVVVRTHVLRDVARAARRATAEQGRRLQSAYADRRALASGGRTPDALGPGQGAADPLALPQAQPYQPHQPYPPGPVPPWAAPQDRPPAS
;
A
#
# COMPACT_ATOMS: atom_id res chain seq x y z
N MET A 1 30.37 53.33 42.96
CA MET A 1 30.52 52.70 41.63
C MET A 1 29.19 52.07 41.26
N PRO A 2 28.48 52.59 40.24
CA PRO A 2 27.22 52.01 39.78
C PRO A 2 27.46 50.72 38.97
N PRO A 3 26.55 49.73 39.01
CA PRO A 3 26.66 48.51 38.23
C PRO A 3 26.48 48.79 36.73
N ALA A 4 27.27 48.10 35.91
CA ALA A 4 27.25 48.23 34.45
C ALA A 4 25.89 47.79 33.87
N PRO A 5 25.33 48.56 32.92
CA PRO A 5 24.07 48.22 32.26
C PRO A 5 24.27 47.12 31.21
N GLY A 6 23.40 46.11 31.25
CA GLY A 6 22.98 45.40 30.05
C GLY A 6 23.57 44.01 29.84
N ASP A 7 23.40 43.10 30.79
CA ASP A 7 23.39 41.67 30.46
C ASP A 7 22.00 41.32 29.92
N VAL A 8 21.83 41.53 28.62
CA VAL A 8 20.58 41.23 27.91
C VAL A 8 20.47 39.70 27.88
N MET A 9 19.67 39.14 28.80
CA MET A 9 19.26 37.74 28.75
C MET A 9 18.68 37.45 27.36
N HIS A 10 19.47 36.84 26.48
CA HIS A 10 18.95 36.28 25.25
C HIS A 10 18.02 35.13 25.62
N PRO A 11 16.70 35.25 25.37
CA PRO A 11 15.78 34.16 25.63
C PRO A 11 16.26 32.94 24.86
N GLY A 12 16.42 31.84 25.59
CA GLY A 12 17.14 30.63 25.20
C GLY A 12 17.05 30.31 23.71
N GLY A 13 18.22 30.31 23.05
CA GLY A 13 18.36 29.84 21.69
C GLY A 13 17.72 28.47 21.56
N VAL A 14 16.62 28.42 20.81
CA VAL A 14 15.96 27.18 20.43
C VAL A 14 17.03 26.29 19.79
N ALA A 15 17.36 25.18 20.44
CA ALA A 15 18.35 24.23 19.94
C ALA A 15 18.05 23.94 18.45
N PRO A 16 19.05 24.01 17.56
CA PRO A 16 18.83 23.76 16.14
C PRO A 16 18.13 22.40 15.99
N VAL A 17 16.92 22.44 15.43
CA VAL A 17 16.11 21.25 15.18
C VAL A 17 16.98 20.33 14.31
N ALA A 18 17.37 19.18 14.86
CA ALA A 18 18.19 18.20 14.16
C ALA A 18 17.69 18.02 12.72
N ASP A 19 18.58 18.24 11.74
CA ASP A 19 18.25 18.22 10.32
C ASP A 19 17.46 16.95 10.00
N ALA A 20 16.20 17.14 9.61
CA ALA A 20 15.36 16.02 9.24
C ALA A 20 16.03 15.27 8.07
N PRO A 21 16.16 13.94 8.13
CA PRO A 21 16.89 13.19 7.11
C PRO A 21 16.30 13.47 5.73
N SER A 22 17.21 13.80 4.79
CA SER A 22 16.90 14.25 3.43
C SER A 22 15.83 13.36 2.77
N PRO A 23 14.84 13.94 2.07
CA PRO A 23 13.75 13.20 1.43
C PRO A 23 14.23 12.15 0.41
N ASP A 24 15.45 12.31 -0.12
CA ASP A 24 16.07 11.38 -1.07
C ASP A 24 16.82 10.23 -0.40
N ALA A 25 16.85 10.17 0.95
CA ALA A 25 17.55 9.12 1.66
C ALA A 25 16.90 7.74 1.39
N PRO A 26 17.68 6.76 0.91
CA PRO A 26 17.17 5.44 0.53
C PRO A 26 16.41 4.79 1.70
N ALA A 27 15.27 4.15 1.41
CA ALA A 27 14.48 3.47 2.44
C ALA A 27 15.30 2.44 3.22
N PRO A 28 15.08 2.26 4.54
CA PRO A 28 15.79 1.26 5.32
C PRO A 28 15.50 -0.12 4.74
N VAL A 29 16.51 -1.00 4.71
CA VAL A 29 16.41 -2.35 4.13
C VAL A 29 15.22 -3.11 4.71
N LEU A 30 15.03 -3.03 6.04
CA LEU A 30 13.95 -3.70 6.74
C LEU A 30 12.54 -3.30 6.23
N ARG A 31 12.32 -2.01 5.91
CA ARG A 31 11.02 -1.57 5.36
C ARG A 31 10.78 -2.08 3.94
N ARG A 32 11.83 -2.17 3.13
CA ARG A 32 11.73 -2.75 1.77
C ARG A 32 11.44 -4.24 1.84
N PHE A 33 12.11 -4.94 2.76
CA PHE A 33 11.86 -6.35 3.02
C PHE A 33 10.43 -6.59 3.53
N ALA A 34 9.95 -5.80 4.50
CA ALA A 34 8.58 -5.90 5.00
C ALA A 34 7.54 -5.65 3.90
N ALA A 35 7.75 -4.66 3.04
CA ALA A 35 6.89 -4.42 1.88
C ALA A 35 6.84 -5.63 0.94
N TRP A 36 8.02 -6.21 0.65
CA TRP A 36 8.14 -7.38 -0.19
C TRP A 36 7.49 -8.62 0.44
N ALA A 37 7.71 -8.85 1.73
CA ALA A 37 7.10 -9.96 2.48
C ALA A 37 5.57 -9.85 2.53
N LEU A 38 5.02 -8.64 2.71
CA LEU A 38 3.57 -8.46 2.69
C LEU A 38 2.97 -8.71 1.31
N ASP A 39 3.64 -8.23 0.25
CA ASP A 39 3.23 -8.55 -1.13
C ASP A 39 3.31 -10.06 -1.40
N GLY A 40 4.36 -10.73 -0.90
CA GLY A 40 4.51 -12.18 -0.96
C GLY A 40 3.40 -12.92 -0.21
N ALA A 41 3.00 -12.45 0.98
CA ALA A 41 1.90 -13.03 1.74
C ALA A 41 0.56 -12.96 1.00
N VAL A 42 0.29 -11.88 0.27
CA VAL A 42 -0.91 -11.76 -0.58
C VAL A 42 -0.87 -12.82 -1.69
N VAL A 43 0.26 -12.97 -2.38
CA VAL A 43 0.42 -13.99 -3.44
C VAL A 43 0.33 -15.40 -2.86
N PHE A 44 0.89 -15.64 -1.67
CA PHE A 44 0.78 -16.91 -0.97
C PHE A 44 -0.66 -17.24 -0.58
N GLY A 45 -1.43 -16.25 -0.13
CA GLY A 45 -2.87 -16.41 0.10
C GLY A 45 -3.63 -16.83 -1.17
N LEU A 46 -3.31 -16.23 -2.32
CA LEU A 46 -3.85 -16.65 -3.62
C LEU A 46 -3.45 -18.08 -3.98
N PHE A 47 -2.19 -18.45 -3.73
CA PHE A 47 -1.70 -19.82 -3.93
C PHE A 47 -2.49 -20.84 -3.10
N LEU A 48 -2.73 -20.57 -1.81
CA LEU A 48 -3.53 -21.46 -0.97
C LEU A 48 -4.98 -21.57 -1.45
N LEU A 49 -5.60 -20.45 -1.83
CA LEU A 49 -6.97 -20.44 -2.33
C LEU A 49 -7.11 -21.27 -3.62
N ILE A 50 -6.22 -21.03 -4.59
CA ILE A 50 -6.22 -21.75 -5.87
C ILE A 50 -5.86 -23.22 -5.65
N GLY A 51 -4.86 -23.51 -4.81
CA GLY A 51 -4.47 -24.88 -4.47
C GLY A 51 -5.60 -25.67 -3.81
N GLY A 52 -6.33 -25.05 -2.87
CA GLY A 52 -7.51 -25.66 -2.26
C GLY A 52 -8.61 -25.96 -3.27
N PHE A 53 -8.88 -25.03 -4.21
CA PHE A 53 -9.85 -25.25 -5.28
C PHE A 53 -9.40 -26.35 -6.26
N SER A 54 -8.13 -26.35 -6.67
CA SER A 54 -7.55 -27.41 -7.50
C SER A 54 -7.63 -28.77 -6.82
N TYR A 55 -7.34 -28.85 -5.51
CA TYR A 55 -7.47 -30.08 -4.74
C TYR A 55 -8.91 -30.61 -4.73
N ALA A 56 -9.90 -29.75 -4.44
CA ALA A 56 -11.30 -30.14 -4.47
C ALA A 56 -11.70 -30.68 -5.86
N ARG A 57 -11.28 -30.01 -6.95
CA ARG A 57 -11.53 -30.48 -8.32
C ARG A 57 -10.86 -31.81 -8.63
N ILE A 58 -9.64 -32.03 -8.17
CA ILE A 58 -8.94 -33.32 -8.34
C ILE A 58 -9.69 -34.42 -7.58
N ALA A 59 -10.10 -34.15 -6.33
CA ALA A 59 -10.85 -35.12 -5.54
C ALA A 59 -12.18 -35.50 -6.21
N ASP A 60 -12.92 -34.54 -6.75
CA ASP A 60 -14.17 -34.80 -7.46
C ASP A 60 -13.94 -35.53 -8.78
N HIS A 61 -12.88 -35.18 -9.53
CA HIS A 61 -12.50 -35.89 -10.75
C HIS A 61 -12.16 -37.36 -10.46
N LEU A 62 -11.32 -37.63 -9.46
CA LEU A 62 -10.94 -39.00 -9.09
C LEU A 62 -12.13 -39.82 -8.55
N ARG A 63 -13.07 -39.19 -7.86
CA ARG A 63 -14.34 -39.84 -7.46
C ARG A 63 -15.19 -40.20 -8.66
N ALA A 64 -15.28 -39.32 -9.65
CA ALA A 64 -16.03 -39.60 -10.87
C ALA A 64 -15.41 -40.79 -11.64
N GLU A 65 -14.09 -40.80 -11.80
CA GLU A 65 -13.35 -41.91 -12.44
C GLU A 65 -13.53 -43.22 -11.68
N SER A 66 -13.47 -43.21 -10.34
CA SER A 66 -13.68 -44.43 -9.54
C SER A 66 -15.10 -44.97 -9.63
N THR A 67 -16.11 -44.09 -9.72
CA THR A 67 -17.50 -44.52 -9.96
C THR A 67 -17.69 -45.10 -11.36
N GLN A 68 -17.02 -44.55 -12.38
CA GLN A 68 -17.05 -45.11 -13.73
C GLN A 68 -16.38 -46.48 -13.78
N MET A 69 -15.23 -46.65 -13.11
CA MET A 69 -14.59 -47.95 -12.97
C MET A 69 -15.47 -48.98 -12.24
N ALA A 70 -16.18 -48.56 -11.19
CA ALA A 70 -17.10 -49.44 -10.47
C ALA A 70 -18.35 -49.79 -11.28
N ALA A 71 -18.72 -48.95 -12.25
CA ALA A 71 -19.83 -49.17 -13.17
C ALA A 71 -19.46 -50.05 -14.37
N LEU A 72 -18.17 -50.36 -14.58
CA LEU A 72 -17.74 -51.31 -15.61
C LEU A 72 -18.42 -52.66 -15.35
N GLY A 73 -19.27 -53.05 -16.29
CA GLY A 73 -20.06 -54.26 -16.16
C GLY A 73 -19.22 -55.50 -16.46
N PRO A 74 -19.70 -56.71 -16.08
CA PRO A 74 -19.13 -57.97 -16.55
C PRO A 74 -19.03 -58.04 -18.08
N TRP A 75 -19.89 -57.31 -18.79
CA TRP A 75 -19.88 -57.19 -20.25
C TRP A 75 -18.66 -56.46 -20.80
N ASP A 76 -18.16 -55.42 -20.12
CA ASP A 76 -16.94 -54.71 -20.54
C ASP A 76 -15.71 -55.61 -20.44
N ILE A 77 -15.67 -56.48 -19.42
CA ILE A 77 -14.64 -57.50 -19.22
C ILE A 77 -14.68 -58.57 -20.32
N VAL A 78 -15.88 -58.97 -20.78
CA VAL A 78 -16.04 -59.95 -21.86
C VAL A 78 -15.69 -59.33 -23.22
N SER A 79 -16.12 -58.09 -23.46
CA SER A 79 -15.87 -57.35 -24.69
C SER A 79 -14.39 -56.98 -24.88
N SER A 80 -13.61 -56.83 -23.78
CA SER A 80 -12.18 -56.56 -23.82
C SER A 80 -11.30 -57.76 -24.18
N HIS A 81 -11.91 -58.92 -24.49
CA HIS A 81 -11.21 -60.17 -24.81
C HIS A 81 -10.20 -60.60 -23.71
N GLY A 82 -10.42 -60.18 -22.47
CA GLY A 82 -9.55 -60.48 -21.33
C GLY A 82 -8.41 -59.48 -21.08
N ASP A 83 -8.28 -58.38 -21.84
CA ASP A 83 -7.26 -57.34 -21.58
C ASP A 83 -7.71 -56.34 -20.51
N VAL A 84 -7.85 -56.84 -19.28
CA VAL A 84 -8.16 -56.02 -18.10
C VAL A 84 -7.02 -55.04 -17.79
N THR A 85 -5.79 -55.41 -18.16
CA THR A 85 -4.59 -54.59 -17.89
C THR A 85 -4.54 -53.35 -18.77
N GLY A 86 -4.86 -53.48 -20.06
CA GLY A 86 -4.97 -52.36 -20.99
C GLY A 86 -6.05 -51.38 -20.57
N LEU A 87 -7.23 -51.88 -20.18
CA LEU A 87 -8.34 -51.04 -19.72
C LEU A 87 -8.00 -50.27 -18.43
N ALA A 88 -7.39 -50.94 -17.45
CA ALA A 88 -6.92 -50.30 -16.22
C ALA A 88 -5.83 -49.25 -16.49
N ARG A 89 -4.90 -49.54 -17.41
CA ARG A 89 -3.85 -48.59 -17.81
C ARG A 89 -4.44 -47.36 -18.52
N GLY A 90 -5.42 -47.55 -19.39
CA GLY A 90 -6.11 -46.46 -20.08
C GLY A 90 -6.76 -45.49 -19.09
N ALA A 91 -7.62 -46.03 -18.22
CA ALA A 91 -8.31 -45.23 -17.21
C ALA A 91 -7.34 -44.58 -16.20
N ALA A 92 -6.27 -45.25 -15.80
CA ALA A 92 -5.23 -44.62 -14.97
C ALA A 92 -4.50 -43.48 -15.70
N THR A 93 -4.26 -43.62 -17.00
CA THR A 93 -3.65 -42.58 -17.83
C THR A 93 -4.58 -41.38 -17.99
N ASP A 94 -5.87 -41.62 -18.18
CA ASP A 94 -6.88 -40.57 -18.30
C ASP A 94 -7.05 -39.80 -16.98
N ALA A 95 -7.16 -40.51 -15.85
CA ALA A 95 -7.22 -39.90 -14.52
C ALA A 95 -5.95 -39.07 -14.21
N TRP A 96 -4.77 -39.57 -14.60
CA TRP A 96 -3.51 -38.83 -14.48
C TRP A 96 -3.53 -37.56 -15.33
N ASN A 97 -3.87 -37.66 -16.61
CA ASN A 97 -3.91 -36.52 -17.53
C ASN A 97 -4.91 -35.45 -17.08
N GLY A 98 -6.09 -35.86 -16.60
CA GLY A 98 -7.08 -34.96 -16.01
C GLY A 98 -6.56 -34.25 -14.77
N THR A 99 -5.90 -34.99 -13.87
CA THR A 99 -5.25 -34.43 -12.67
C THR A 99 -4.17 -33.42 -13.04
N VAL A 100 -3.25 -33.77 -13.95
CA VAL A 100 -2.20 -32.87 -14.44
C VAL A 100 -2.80 -31.61 -15.05
N SER A 101 -3.84 -31.74 -15.88
CA SER A 101 -4.54 -30.60 -16.48
C SER A 101 -5.10 -29.63 -15.43
N ILE A 102 -5.72 -30.13 -14.36
CA ILE A 102 -6.23 -29.29 -13.26
C ILE A 102 -5.08 -28.56 -12.54
N VAL A 103 -3.96 -29.23 -12.31
CA VAL A 103 -2.78 -28.60 -11.67
C VAL A 103 -2.17 -27.53 -12.56
N VAL A 104 -2.02 -27.79 -13.87
CA VAL A 104 -1.52 -26.81 -14.86
C VAL A 104 -2.43 -25.58 -14.89
N GLN A 105 -3.75 -25.77 -14.94
CA GLN A 105 -4.72 -24.67 -14.87
C GLN A 105 -4.55 -23.83 -13.60
N GLY A 106 -4.31 -24.48 -12.45
CA GLY A 106 -4.04 -23.82 -11.18
C GLY A 106 -2.78 -22.93 -11.23
N PHE A 107 -1.68 -23.43 -11.77
CA PHE A 107 -0.45 -22.64 -11.95
C PHE A 107 -0.65 -21.46 -12.91
N VAL A 108 -1.32 -21.67 -14.04
CA VAL A 108 -1.64 -20.60 -15.00
C VAL A 108 -2.49 -19.53 -14.32
N LEU A 109 -3.54 -19.93 -13.60
CA LEU A 109 -4.42 -19.01 -12.88
C LEU A 109 -3.67 -18.21 -11.81
N LEU A 110 -2.75 -18.85 -11.07
CA LEU A 110 -1.92 -18.18 -10.07
C LEU A 110 -1.05 -17.08 -10.68
N VAL A 111 -0.35 -17.40 -11.77
CA VAL A 111 0.52 -16.45 -12.49
C VAL A 111 -0.30 -15.29 -13.03
N LEU A 112 -1.48 -15.56 -13.61
CA LEU A 112 -2.39 -14.52 -14.09
C LEU A 112 -2.93 -13.65 -12.95
N ALA A 113 -3.35 -14.26 -11.83
CA ALA A 113 -3.85 -13.53 -10.66
C ALA A 113 -2.79 -12.62 -10.05
N GLN A 114 -1.55 -13.10 -9.92
CA GLN A 114 -0.42 -12.29 -9.47
C GLN A 114 -0.12 -11.15 -10.45
N LEU A 115 -0.13 -11.41 -11.76
CA LEU A 115 0.07 -10.38 -12.78
C LEU A 115 -1.00 -9.28 -12.67
N VAL A 116 -2.28 -9.67 -12.56
CA VAL A 116 -3.41 -8.74 -12.40
C VAL A 116 -3.26 -7.94 -11.11
N TYR A 117 -2.92 -8.57 -9.99
CA TYR A 117 -2.66 -7.89 -8.72
C TYR A 117 -1.55 -6.84 -8.87
N GLN A 118 -0.39 -7.23 -9.40
CA GLN A 118 0.75 -6.34 -9.58
C GLN A 118 0.42 -5.19 -10.53
N PHE A 119 -0.20 -5.49 -11.68
CA PHE A 119 -0.57 -4.50 -12.68
C PHE A 119 -1.60 -3.50 -12.16
N THR A 120 -2.71 -3.97 -11.59
CA THR A 120 -3.78 -3.08 -11.08
C THR A 120 -3.27 -2.19 -9.95
N ALA A 121 -2.48 -2.74 -9.03
CA ALA A 121 -1.91 -1.97 -7.93
C ALA A 121 -0.93 -0.88 -8.43
N LEU A 122 -0.10 -1.19 -9.43
CA LEU A 122 0.82 -0.23 -10.03
C LEU A 122 0.11 0.80 -10.92
N ALA A 123 -0.85 0.38 -11.74
CA ALA A 123 -1.55 1.24 -12.69
C ALA A 123 -2.50 2.23 -11.99
N TRP A 124 -3.20 1.81 -10.93
CA TRP A 124 -4.16 2.66 -10.23
C TRP A 124 -3.54 3.47 -9.10
N ARG A 125 -2.73 2.84 -8.26
CA ARG A 125 -2.20 3.46 -7.03
C ARG A 125 -0.72 3.81 -7.10
N GLY A 126 0.01 3.34 -8.11
CA GLY A 126 1.47 3.46 -8.18
C GLY A 126 2.19 2.70 -7.07
N ARG A 127 1.49 1.81 -6.36
CA ARG A 127 2.00 1.07 -5.20
C ARG A 127 1.18 -0.19 -4.95
N THR A 128 1.87 -1.28 -4.62
CA THR A 128 1.30 -2.54 -4.11
C THR A 128 0.87 -2.40 -2.65
N LEU A 129 0.10 -3.35 -2.11
CA LEU A 129 -0.38 -3.28 -0.72
C LEU A 129 0.79 -3.21 0.27
N GLY A 130 1.80 -4.06 0.10
CA GLY A 130 3.02 -4.04 0.90
C GLY A 130 3.76 -2.72 0.81
N LYS A 131 3.87 -2.16 -0.39
CA LYS A 131 4.47 -0.83 -0.59
C LYS A 131 3.62 0.26 0.06
N ALA A 132 2.29 0.18 0.02
CA ALA A 132 1.42 1.14 0.67
C ALA A 132 1.60 1.14 2.19
N VAL A 133 1.64 -0.03 2.82
CA VAL A 133 1.86 -0.20 4.27
C VAL A 133 3.25 0.29 4.67
N ALA A 134 4.28 0.00 3.87
CA ALA A 134 5.64 0.45 4.14
C ALA A 134 5.90 1.94 3.82
N GLY A 135 4.88 2.66 3.30
CA GLY A 135 5.01 4.04 2.87
C GLY A 135 5.96 4.21 1.68
N LEU A 136 5.94 3.28 0.72
CA LEU A 136 6.73 3.28 -0.51
C LEU A 136 5.83 3.50 -1.73
N GLN A 137 6.36 4.18 -2.75
CA GLN A 137 5.70 4.35 -4.04
C GLN A 137 6.69 4.13 -5.17
N VAL A 138 6.19 3.55 -6.26
CA VAL A 138 6.95 3.40 -7.50
C VAL A 138 6.70 4.65 -8.35
N ARG A 139 7.76 5.32 -8.79
CA ARG A 139 7.70 6.47 -9.69
C ARG A 139 8.51 6.21 -10.95
N PRO A 140 8.16 6.83 -12.09
CA PRO A 140 9.00 6.76 -13.27
C PRO A 140 10.32 7.52 -13.04
N LEU A 141 11.38 7.14 -13.76
CA LEU A 141 12.68 7.77 -13.62
C LEU A 141 12.65 9.22 -14.17
N PRO A 142 13.25 10.23 -13.48
CA PRO A 142 13.16 11.64 -13.87
C PRO A 142 13.61 11.92 -15.31
N GLU A 143 14.70 11.28 -15.76
CA GLU A 143 15.25 11.45 -17.12
C GLU A 143 14.30 11.00 -18.25
N ARG A 144 13.32 10.16 -17.95
CA ARG A 144 12.36 9.60 -18.94
C ARG A 144 10.93 10.09 -18.75
N ALA A 145 10.67 10.89 -17.72
CA ALA A 145 9.36 11.35 -17.35
C ALA A 145 9.36 12.88 -17.33
N ALA A 146 9.09 13.49 -18.49
CA ALA A 146 8.86 14.92 -18.63
C ALA A 146 7.65 15.37 -17.76
N GLY A 147 7.88 15.57 -16.46
CA GLY A 147 6.87 16.01 -15.48
C GLY A 147 5.82 14.97 -15.05
N ALA A 148 5.89 13.71 -15.51
CA ALA A 148 4.85 12.72 -15.23
C ALA A 148 4.90 12.20 -13.77
N VAL A 149 3.85 12.51 -12.99
CA VAL A 149 3.70 12.07 -11.58
C VAL A 149 3.29 10.59 -11.44
N ARG A 150 2.74 9.99 -12.51
CA ARG A 150 2.21 8.61 -12.51
C ARG A 150 2.92 7.73 -13.54
N LEU A 151 2.99 6.42 -13.28
CA LEU A 151 3.48 5.45 -14.26
C LEU A 151 2.53 5.37 -15.45
N ARG A 152 3.08 5.30 -16.66
CA ARG A 152 2.31 4.97 -17.86
C ARG A 152 1.84 3.52 -17.77
N LYS A 153 0.65 3.19 -18.28
CA LYS A 153 0.09 1.82 -18.25
C LYS A 153 1.07 0.77 -18.79
N GLY A 154 1.77 1.07 -19.89
CA GLY A 154 2.79 0.17 -20.46
C GLY A 154 4.02 -0.06 -19.57
N GLN A 155 4.45 0.95 -18.80
CA GLN A 155 5.54 0.80 -17.82
C GLN A 155 5.10 -0.05 -16.62
N ALA A 156 3.87 0.18 -16.14
CA ALA A 156 3.28 -0.62 -15.08
C ALA A 156 3.15 -2.10 -15.49
N LEU A 157 2.66 -2.36 -16.72
CA LEU A 157 2.54 -3.72 -17.26
C LEU A 157 3.90 -4.40 -17.39
N ARG A 158 4.88 -3.78 -18.06
CA ARG A 158 6.24 -4.35 -18.18
C ARG A 158 6.85 -4.69 -16.83
N ARG A 159 6.72 -3.79 -15.85
CA ARG A 159 7.21 -4.04 -14.49
C ARG A 159 6.47 -5.21 -13.84
N ALA A 160 5.14 -5.23 -13.91
CA ALA A 160 4.33 -6.30 -13.34
C ALA A 160 4.66 -7.66 -13.96
N THR A 161 4.85 -7.72 -15.28
CA THR A 161 5.25 -8.93 -16.00
C THR A 161 6.62 -9.41 -15.55
N VAL A 162 7.64 -8.54 -15.51
CA VAL A 162 8.99 -8.92 -15.05
C VAL A 162 8.94 -9.42 -13.61
N THR A 163 8.27 -8.72 -12.71
CA THR A 163 8.12 -9.15 -11.31
C THR A 163 7.43 -10.51 -11.22
N THR A 164 6.34 -10.72 -11.95
CA THR A 164 5.59 -11.98 -11.91
C THR A 164 6.41 -13.14 -12.49
N LEU A 165 7.07 -12.94 -13.63
CA LEU A 165 7.95 -13.95 -14.24
C LEU A 165 9.11 -14.33 -13.31
N SER A 166 9.72 -13.33 -12.66
CA SER A 166 10.83 -13.52 -11.74
C SER A 166 10.44 -14.17 -10.41
N GLU A 167 9.22 -13.94 -9.91
CA GLU A 167 8.79 -14.44 -8.61
C GLU A 167 8.09 -15.79 -8.68
N SER A 168 7.22 -16.01 -9.66
CA SER A 168 6.38 -17.22 -9.73
C SER A 168 6.33 -17.85 -11.11
N GLY A 169 6.40 -17.07 -12.19
CA GLY A 169 6.20 -17.57 -13.55
C GLY A 169 7.20 -18.66 -13.96
N LEU A 170 8.50 -18.41 -13.82
CA LEU A 170 9.52 -19.40 -14.15
C LEU A 170 9.43 -20.66 -13.28
N TYR A 171 9.13 -20.49 -11.98
CA TYR A 171 8.95 -21.61 -11.07
C TYR A 171 7.72 -22.45 -11.44
N ALA A 172 6.61 -21.81 -11.78
CA ALA A 172 5.40 -22.47 -12.26
C ALA A 172 5.65 -23.26 -13.55
N VAL A 173 6.39 -22.69 -14.51
CA VAL A 173 6.81 -23.40 -15.73
C VAL A 173 7.67 -24.61 -15.40
N ALA A 174 8.63 -24.49 -14.49
CA ALA A 174 9.44 -25.61 -14.03
C ALA A 174 8.59 -26.73 -13.42
N CYS A 175 7.60 -26.39 -12.57
CA CYS A 175 6.67 -27.35 -12.00
C CYS A 175 5.81 -28.04 -13.07
N VAL A 176 5.30 -27.29 -14.05
CA VAL A 176 4.52 -27.85 -15.16
C VAL A 176 5.36 -28.80 -16.00
N LEU A 177 6.59 -28.43 -16.36
CA LEU A 177 7.51 -29.32 -17.08
C LEU A 177 7.80 -30.60 -16.30
N LEU A 178 7.97 -30.50 -14.98
CA LEU A 178 8.19 -31.66 -14.12
C LEU A 178 6.98 -32.60 -14.14
N LEU A 179 5.75 -32.06 -14.11
CA LEU A 179 4.51 -32.85 -14.21
C LEU A 179 4.34 -33.53 -15.57
N LEU A 180 4.90 -32.94 -16.62
CA LEU A 180 4.91 -33.52 -17.98
C LEU A 180 6.04 -34.55 -18.17
N GLY A 181 6.90 -34.78 -17.17
CA GLY A 181 8.01 -35.73 -17.23
C GLY A 181 9.32 -35.17 -17.81
N GLU A 182 9.37 -33.86 -18.11
CA GLU A 182 10.54 -33.19 -18.69
C GLU A 182 11.56 -32.77 -17.61
N PHE A 183 12.15 -33.75 -16.92
CA PHE A 183 12.98 -33.52 -15.72
C PHE A 183 14.16 -32.56 -15.94
N LEU A 184 14.93 -32.76 -17.02
CA LEU A 184 16.12 -31.95 -17.29
C LEU A 184 15.74 -30.49 -17.60
N LEU A 185 14.69 -30.29 -18.39
CA LEU A 185 14.20 -28.96 -18.74
C LEU A 185 13.56 -28.27 -17.54
N ALA A 186 12.82 -29.01 -16.71
CA ALA A 186 12.28 -28.53 -15.44
C ALA A 186 13.40 -28.06 -14.50
N PHE A 187 14.46 -28.85 -14.35
CA PHE A 187 15.62 -28.50 -13.52
C PHE A 187 16.35 -27.25 -14.03
N ALA A 188 16.60 -27.17 -15.35
CA ALA A 188 17.19 -25.99 -15.97
C ALA A 188 16.33 -24.74 -15.78
N CYS A 189 15.00 -24.87 -15.94
CA CYS A 189 14.05 -23.78 -15.73
C CYS A 189 14.01 -23.33 -14.26
N TRP A 190 14.08 -24.29 -13.32
CA TRP A 190 14.17 -24.01 -11.89
C TRP A 190 15.47 -23.26 -11.53
N LEU A 191 16.62 -23.69 -12.05
CA LEU A 191 17.89 -22.97 -11.87
C LEU A 191 17.79 -21.53 -12.41
N LEU A 192 17.21 -21.36 -13.60
CA LEU A 192 16.96 -20.05 -14.18
C LEU A 192 16.04 -19.20 -13.27
N ALA A 193 14.99 -19.78 -12.71
CA ALA A 193 14.10 -19.11 -11.75
C ALA A 193 14.88 -18.61 -10.53
N VAL A 194 15.72 -19.46 -9.93
CA VAL A 194 16.56 -19.10 -8.77
C VAL A 194 17.54 -17.98 -9.13
N LEU A 195 18.19 -18.06 -10.29
CA LEU A 195 19.13 -17.04 -10.76
C LEU A 195 18.43 -15.69 -10.99
N VAL A 196 17.27 -15.70 -11.65
CA VAL A 196 16.47 -14.49 -11.90
C VAL A 196 15.95 -13.90 -10.60
N PHE A 197 15.48 -14.74 -9.68
CA PHE A 197 15.04 -14.33 -8.34
C PHE A 197 16.20 -13.69 -7.57
N ALA A 198 17.38 -14.31 -7.53
CA ALA A 198 18.58 -13.78 -6.90
C ALA A 198 19.02 -12.45 -7.55
N ALA A 199 19.02 -12.36 -8.88
CA ALA A 199 19.35 -11.14 -9.61
C ALA A 199 18.36 -10.00 -9.33
N ASN A 200 17.11 -10.31 -9.01
CA ASN A 200 16.11 -9.31 -8.60
C ASN A 200 16.22 -8.95 -7.11
N ALA A 201 16.52 -9.91 -6.23
CA ALA A 201 16.59 -9.74 -4.78
C ALA A 201 17.92 -9.11 -4.32
N LEU A 202 19.08 -9.59 -4.79
CA LEU A 202 20.40 -9.16 -4.34
C LEU A 202 20.65 -7.64 -4.45
N PRO A 203 20.26 -6.94 -5.54
CA PRO A 203 20.44 -5.49 -5.64
C PRO A 203 19.63 -4.70 -4.61
N THR A 204 18.55 -5.28 -4.06
CA THR A 204 17.74 -4.63 -3.02
C THR A 204 18.43 -4.64 -1.66
N VAL A 205 19.29 -5.64 -1.41
CA VAL A 205 20.00 -5.85 -0.14
C VAL A 205 21.42 -5.27 -0.17
N ALA A 206 22.18 -5.48 -1.25
CA ALA A 206 23.64 -5.25 -1.27
C ALA A 206 24.15 -4.08 -2.14
N GLY A 207 23.34 -3.53 -3.06
CA GLY A 207 23.87 -2.59 -4.08
C GLY A 207 23.98 -1.13 -3.64
N ARG A 208 25.11 -0.44 -3.88
CA ARG A 208 25.27 1.04 -3.66
C ARG A 208 24.23 1.89 -4.41
N LYS A 209 23.77 1.46 -5.58
CA LYS A 209 22.71 2.13 -6.38
C LYS A 209 21.29 1.56 -6.16
N ARG A 210 21.12 0.56 -5.28
CA ARG A 210 19.87 -0.05 -4.75
C ARG A 210 18.63 -0.11 -5.69
N ARG A 211 18.81 -0.46 -6.98
CA ARG A 211 17.73 -0.62 -7.97
C ARG A 211 17.57 -2.10 -8.33
N ALA A 212 16.37 -2.64 -8.18
CA ALA A 212 16.03 -4.00 -8.58
C ALA A 212 16.06 -4.16 -10.11
N LEU A 213 16.17 -5.40 -10.62
CA LEU A 213 16.10 -5.67 -12.07
C LEU A 213 14.79 -5.13 -12.66
N SER A 214 13.69 -5.33 -11.95
CA SER A 214 12.36 -4.81 -12.28
C SER A 214 12.31 -3.28 -12.36
N ASP A 215 13.07 -2.57 -11.50
CA ASP A 215 13.21 -1.11 -11.55
C ASP A 215 13.93 -0.67 -12.83
N ARG A 216 15.03 -1.36 -13.18
CA ARG A 216 15.84 -1.05 -14.36
C ARG A 216 15.08 -1.30 -15.65
N MET A 217 14.46 -2.48 -15.79
CA MET A 217 13.67 -2.82 -16.96
C MET A 217 12.45 -1.91 -17.08
N GLY A 218 11.77 -1.62 -15.97
CA GLY A 218 10.62 -0.73 -15.94
C GLY A 218 10.95 0.75 -16.14
N GLY A 219 12.22 1.15 -16.03
CA GLY A 219 12.60 2.58 -16.01
C GLY A 219 11.98 3.32 -14.83
N THR A 220 11.92 2.67 -13.67
CA THR A 220 11.20 3.14 -12.48
C THR A 220 12.13 3.17 -11.27
N VAL A 221 11.73 3.92 -10.24
CA VAL A 221 12.45 4.01 -8.97
C VAL A 221 11.45 3.92 -7.82
N VAL A 222 11.83 3.20 -6.76
CA VAL A 222 11.05 3.11 -5.53
C VAL A 222 11.48 4.22 -4.59
N VAL A 223 10.57 5.15 -4.32
CA VAL A 223 10.79 6.31 -3.46
C VAL A 223 9.96 6.16 -2.19
N ARG A 224 10.42 6.71 -1.06
CA ARG A 224 9.56 6.83 0.13
C ARG A 224 8.44 7.81 -0.19
N THR A 225 7.23 7.47 0.19
CA THR A 225 6.13 8.43 0.20
C THR A 225 6.14 9.23 1.49
N HIS A 226 5.96 10.54 1.35
CA HIS A 226 5.90 11.45 2.46
C HIS A 226 4.51 11.56 3.07
N VAL A 227 3.53 10.69 2.74
CA VAL A 227 2.12 10.86 3.18
C VAL A 227 2.00 11.19 4.66
N LEU A 228 2.68 10.46 5.56
CA LEU A 228 2.65 10.78 6.99
C LEU A 228 3.33 12.12 7.33
N ARG A 229 4.42 12.48 6.65
CA ARG A 229 5.11 13.77 6.83
C ARG A 229 4.33 14.93 6.23
N ASP A 230 3.65 14.73 5.12
CA ASP A 230 2.82 15.74 4.45
C ASP A 230 1.56 15.99 5.26
N VAL A 231 0.94 14.92 5.80
CA VAL A 231 -0.13 15.03 6.79
C VAL A 231 0.36 15.71 8.06
N ALA A 232 1.53 15.34 8.59
CA ALA A 232 2.10 15.99 9.78
C ALA A 232 2.46 17.48 9.52
N ARG A 233 2.96 17.82 8.33
CA ARG A 233 3.25 19.21 7.93
C ARG A 233 1.96 20.00 7.74
N ALA A 234 0.93 19.41 7.12
CA ALA A 234 -0.38 20.02 6.98
C ALA A 234 -1.02 20.24 8.35
N ALA A 235 -0.94 19.27 9.25
CA ALA A 235 -1.42 19.39 10.63
C ALA A 235 -0.67 20.51 11.39
N ARG A 236 0.66 20.60 11.27
CA ARG A 236 1.45 21.69 11.86
C ARG A 236 1.11 23.06 11.30
N ARG A 237 0.83 23.15 9.99
CA ARG A 237 0.38 24.41 9.36
C ARG A 237 -0.99 24.81 9.86
N ALA A 238 -1.92 23.86 9.95
CA ALA A 238 -3.26 24.09 10.48
C ALA A 238 -3.21 24.54 11.95
N THR A 239 -2.39 23.92 12.80
CA THR A 239 -2.24 24.36 14.19
C THR A 239 -1.56 25.72 14.31
N ALA A 240 -0.56 26.02 13.47
CA ALA A 240 0.07 27.36 13.43
C ALA A 240 -0.91 28.45 12.96
N GLU A 241 -1.75 28.15 11.97
CA GLU A 241 -2.82 29.05 11.52
C GLU A 241 -3.88 29.25 12.59
N GLN A 242 -4.30 28.19 13.28
CA GLN A 242 -5.24 28.27 14.39
C GLN A 242 -4.66 29.06 15.57
N GLY A 243 -3.38 28.87 15.90
CA GLY A 243 -2.68 29.67 16.92
C GLY A 243 -2.65 31.16 16.57
N ARG A 244 -2.35 31.50 15.30
CA ARG A 244 -2.38 32.90 14.81
C ARG A 244 -3.79 33.52 14.93
N ARG A 245 -4.84 32.77 14.60
CA ARG A 245 -6.24 33.22 14.75
C ARG A 245 -6.65 33.45 16.20
N LEU A 246 -6.21 32.57 17.11
CA LEU A 246 -6.47 32.76 18.53
C LEU A 246 -5.72 33.97 19.07
N GLN A 247 -4.45 34.14 18.69
CA GLN A 247 -3.62 35.27 19.13
C GLN A 247 -4.18 36.61 18.64
N SER A 248 -4.67 36.70 17.41
CA SER A 248 -5.35 37.91 16.92
C SER A 248 -6.64 38.19 17.71
N ALA A 249 -7.45 37.17 17.97
CA ALA A 249 -8.66 37.33 18.77
C ALA A 249 -8.38 37.78 20.22
N TYR A 250 -7.28 37.33 20.82
CA TYR A 250 -6.82 37.81 22.14
C TYR A 250 -6.32 39.25 22.09
N ALA A 251 -5.57 39.63 21.06
CA ALA A 251 -5.09 41.00 20.88
C ALA A 251 -6.26 41.97 20.71
N ASP A 252 -7.27 41.62 19.91
CA ASP A 252 -8.48 42.42 19.70
C ASP A 252 -9.26 42.61 21.01
N ARG A 253 -9.46 41.53 21.77
CA ARG A 253 -10.12 41.61 23.10
C ARG A 253 -9.35 42.51 24.07
N ARG A 254 -8.02 42.44 24.05
CA ARG A 254 -7.17 43.28 24.90
C ARG A 254 -7.25 44.75 24.49
N ALA A 255 -7.25 45.04 23.19
CA ALA A 255 -7.38 46.38 22.65
C ALA A 255 -8.72 47.01 23.07
N LEU A 256 -9.83 46.27 22.98
CA LEU A 256 -11.14 46.70 23.46
C LEU A 256 -11.15 46.97 24.97
N ALA A 257 -10.51 46.12 25.77
CA ALA A 257 -10.41 46.33 27.22
C ALA A 257 -9.55 47.54 27.61
N SER A 258 -8.51 47.87 26.84
CA SER A 258 -7.68 49.06 27.07
C SER A 258 -8.29 50.35 26.52
N GLY A 259 -9.03 50.27 25.41
CA GLY A 259 -9.65 51.43 24.75
C GLY A 259 -10.82 52.05 25.53
N GLY A 260 -11.38 51.33 26.50
CA GLY A 260 -12.43 51.85 27.40
C GLY A 260 -11.91 52.69 28.57
N ARG A 261 -10.60 52.92 28.67
CA ARG A 261 -9.99 53.71 29.75
C ARG A 261 -9.32 54.96 29.17
N THR A 262 -10.11 55.85 28.60
CA THR A 262 -9.68 57.23 28.31
C THR A 262 -9.34 57.93 29.63
N PRO A 263 -8.11 58.45 29.82
CA PRO A 263 -7.71 59.13 31.05
C PRO A 263 -8.38 60.50 31.30
N ASP A 264 -9.19 61.01 30.37
CA ASP A 264 -9.67 62.41 30.38
C ASP A 264 -10.99 62.66 31.11
N ALA A 265 -11.41 61.75 32.00
CA ALA A 265 -12.58 61.98 32.86
C ALA A 265 -12.29 61.68 34.34
N LEU A 266 -11.12 62.09 34.84
CA LEU A 266 -10.92 62.31 36.28
C LEU A 266 -11.16 63.80 36.58
N GLY A 267 -12.44 64.18 36.58
CA GLY A 267 -12.86 65.41 37.25
C GLY A 267 -12.59 65.28 38.76
N PRO A 268 -12.05 66.33 39.42
CA PRO A 268 -11.82 66.28 40.85
C PRO A 268 -13.16 66.37 41.58
N GLY A 269 -13.57 65.24 42.16
CA GLY A 269 -14.60 65.21 43.20
C GLY A 269 -15.79 64.32 42.86
N GLN A 270 -15.76 63.09 43.34
CA GLN A 270 -16.90 62.49 44.05
C GLN A 270 -16.56 61.08 44.56
N GLY A 271 -16.79 60.89 45.87
CA GLY A 271 -17.32 59.66 46.43
C GLY A 271 -16.37 58.46 46.54
N ALA A 272 -15.84 58.26 47.74
CA ALA A 272 -15.37 56.94 48.18
C ALA A 272 -16.48 55.90 47.95
N ALA A 273 -16.23 54.97 47.02
CA ALA A 273 -17.05 53.78 46.83
C ALA A 273 -16.22 52.53 47.13
N ASP A 274 -16.87 51.65 47.87
CA ASP A 274 -16.43 50.44 48.57
C ASP A 274 -15.51 49.50 47.76
N PRO A 275 -14.30 49.14 48.25
CA PRO A 275 -13.39 48.24 47.54
C PRO A 275 -13.75 46.74 47.62
N LEU A 276 -14.96 46.37 48.07
CA LEU A 276 -15.40 44.98 48.23
C LEU A 276 -16.51 44.53 47.27
N ALA A 277 -16.83 45.31 46.22
CA ALA A 277 -17.76 44.87 45.19
C ALA A 277 -17.12 43.79 44.29
N LEU A 278 -17.29 42.53 44.69
CA LEU A 278 -17.00 41.37 43.84
C LEU A 278 -17.65 41.56 42.47
N PRO A 279 -16.93 41.30 41.36
CA PRO A 279 -17.50 41.41 40.03
C PRO A 279 -18.71 40.47 39.94
N GLN A 280 -19.89 41.04 39.69
CA GLN A 280 -21.09 40.26 39.47
C GLN A 280 -20.83 39.28 38.34
N ALA A 281 -20.98 37.99 38.63
CA ALA A 281 -20.84 36.92 37.67
C ALA A 281 -21.75 37.22 36.47
N GLN A 282 -21.14 37.41 35.30
CA GLN A 282 -21.90 37.53 34.07
C GLN A 282 -22.77 36.26 33.93
N PRO A 283 -24.08 36.40 33.66
CA PRO A 283 -24.94 35.26 33.41
C PRO A 283 -24.34 34.41 32.29
N TYR A 284 -24.20 33.12 32.56
CA TYR A 284 -23.77 32.12 31.59
C TYR A 284 -24.63 32.25 30.32
N GLN A 285 -24.05 32.79 29.24
CA GLN A 285 -24.66 32.73 27.92
C GLN A 285 -24.37 31.34 27.35
N PRO A 286 -25.39 30.49 27.12
CA PRO A 286 -25.19 29.20 26.49
C PRO A 286 -24.54 29.40 25.12
N HIS A 287 -23.45 28.66 24.89
CA HIS A 287 -22.70 28.67 23.65
C HIS A 287 -23.64 28.56 22.45
N GLN A 288 -23.66 29.59 21.59
CA GLN A 288 -24.31 29.45 20.29
C GLN A 288 -23.64 28.31 19.53
N PRO A 289 -24.41 27.36 18.96
CA PRO A 289 -23.86 26.29 18.15
C PRO A 289 -23.08 26.90 16.98
N TYR A 290 -21.87 26.38 16.77
CA TYR A 290 -21.00 26.82 15.68
C TYR A 290 -21.77 26.80 14.35
N PRO A 291 -21.66 27.87 13.52
CA PRO A 291 -22.23 27.83 12.18
C PRO A 291 -21.61 26.64 11.43
N PRO A 292 -22.42 25.90 10.64
CA PRO A 292 -21.92 24.78 9.87
C PRO A 292 -20.77 25.24 8.98
N GLY A 293 -19.62 24.60 9.13
CA GLY A 293 -18.45 24.87 8.31
C GLY A 293 -18.75 24.61 6.83
N PRO A 294 -17.95 25.18 5.91
CA PRO A 294 -18.12 25.00 4.48
C PRO A 294 -18.13 23.50 4.15
N VAL A 295 -19.23 23.06 3.53
CA VAL A 295 -19.42 21.66 3.12
C VAL A 295 -18.35 21.32 2.09
N PRO A 296 -17.54 20.27 2.30
CA PRO A 296 -16.48 19.95 1.35
C PRO A 296 -17.08 19.52 0.00
N PRO A 297 -16.41 19.84 -1.12
CA PRO A 297 -16.97 19.71 -2.48
C PRO A 297 -17.33 18.29 -2.91
N TRP A 298 -16.92 17.26 -2.17
CA TRP A 298 -17.28 15.87 -2.43
C TRP A 298 -18.60 15.44 -1.78
N ALA A 299 -19.17 16.24 -0.87
CA ALA A 299 -20.44 15.97 -0.20
C ALA A 299 -21.65 16.60 -0.92
N ALA A 300 -21.43 17.27 -2.07
CA ALA A 300 -22.51 17.70 -2.94
C ALA A 300 -23.22 16.45 -3.52
N PRO A 301 -24.58 16.39 -3.47
CA PRO A 301 -25.33 15.31 -4.09
C PRO A 301 -24.93 15.19 -5.55
N GLN A 302 -24.45 14.01 -5.96
CA GLN A 302 -24.25 13.72 -7.36
C GLN A 302 -25.62 13.62 -8.02
N ASP A 303 -25.90 14.51 -8.97
CA ASP A 303 -27.09 14.45 -9.82
C ASP A 303 -27.22 13.04 -10.39
N ARG A 304 -28.19 12.27 -9.88
CA ARG A 304 -28.57 11.00 -10.50
C ARG A 304 -29.19 11.33 -11.85
N PRO A 305 -28.71 10.73 -12.95
CA PRO A 305 -29.43 10.84 -14.21
C PRO A 305 -30.84 10.25 -14.06
N PRO A 306 -31.84 10.81 -14.74
CA PRO A 306 -33.20 10.29 -14.70
C PRO A 306 -33.20 8.85 -15.21
N ALA A 307 -33.91 7.98 -14.49
CA ALA A 307 -34.11 6.60 -14.92
C ALA A 307 -34.93 6.61 -16.22
N SER A 308 -34.35 6.09 -17.29
CA SER A 308 -35.01 5.73 -18.54
C SER A 308 -35.37 4.26 -18.54
#